data_AF-A0A6N4QAY6-F1
#
_entry.id   AF-A0A6N4QAY6-F1
#
_cell.length_a   1.000
_cell.length_b   1.000
_cell.length_c   1.000
_cell.angle_alpha   90.00
_cell.angle_beta   90.00
_cell.angle_gamma   90.00
#
_symmetry.space_group_name_H-M   'P 1'
#
loop_
_entity.id
_entity.type
_entity.pdbx_description
1 polymer ?
#
loop_
_entity_poly.entity_id
_entity_poly.type
_entity_poly.pdbx_seq_one_letter_code
_entity_poly.pdbx_strand_id
1 'polypeptide(L)'
;MKRVWIFCIVVLFPVTFIHSQQSTGLAEEFTKLEDYLRNPKLTEEQKKKNFETNMVSSVRSTLSKKLSNPKKDLKDLKFQDLQTERPEGTNTFFVKYKNFYFQYQFPVDPETYVTSPSEEIVLEKPDGLDLGAGAHKEEKKN
;
A
#
# COMPACT_ATOMS: atom_id res chain seq x y z
N MET A 1 -75.56 -21.83 -20.55
CA MET A 1 -74.55 -20.81 -20.94
C MET A 1 -73.92 -20.04 -19.76
N LYS A 2 -74.02 -20.51 -18.50
CA LYS A 2 -73.42 -19.82 -17.33
C LYS A 2 -72.03 -20.35 -16.92
N ARG A 3 -71.60 -21.47 -17.50
CA ARG A 3 -70.34 -22.17 -17.14
C ARG A 3 -69.11 -21.67 -17.93
N VAL A 4 -69.32 -21.00 -19.07
CA VAL A 4 -68.23 -20.52 -19.93
C VAL A 4 -67.62 -19.22 -19.38
N TRP A 5 -68.42 -18.39 -18.71
CA TRP A 5 -67.97 -17.13 -18.12
C TRP A 5 -67.00 -17.30 -16.95
N ILE A 6 -67.04 -18.45 -16.27
CA ILE A 6 -66.14 -18.76 -15.15
C ILE A 6 -64.73 -19.09 -15.66
N PHE A 7 -64.62 -19.64 -16.86
CA PHE A 7 -63.33 -20.03 -17.44
C PHE A 7 -62.50 -18.83 -17.92
N CYS A 8 -63.14 -17.73 -18.32
CA CYS A 8 -62.43 -16.50 -18.73
C CYS A 8 -61.83 -15.72 -17.56
N ILE A 9 -62.38 -15.84 -16.34
CA ILE A 9 -61.85 -15.14 -15.16
C ILE A 9 -60.58 -15.80 -14.62
N VAL A 10 -60.42 -17.11 -14.80
CA VAL A 10 -59.23 -17.86 -14.36
C VAL A 10 -58.03 -17.63 -15.29
N VAL A 11 -58.26 -17.28 -16.56
CA VAL A 11 -57.20 -17.03 -17.55
C VAL A 11 -56.73 -15.57 -17.57
N LEU A 12 -57.50 -14.65 -16.96
CA LEU A 12 -57.19 -13.20 -16.95
C LEU A 12 -56.43 -12.71 -15.71
N PHE A 13 -55.98 -13.60 -14.83
CA PHE A 13 -54.90 -13.26 -13.92
C PHE A 13 -53.58 -13.64 -14.59
N PRO A 14 -52.89 -12.71 -15.30
CA PRO A 14 -51.46 -12.84 -15.36
C PRO A 14 -51.05 -12.75 -13.90
N VAL A 15 -50.59 -13.87 -13.36
CA VAL A 15 -49.76 -13.90 -12.16
C VAL A 15 -48.63 -12.96 -12.53
N THR A 16 -48.79 -11.69 -12.17
CA THR A 16 -47.70 -10.76 -12.08
C THR A 16 -46.85 -11.40 -11.00
N PHE A 17 -45.93 -12.25 -11.46
CA PHE A 17 -44.67 -12.48 -10.80
C PHE A 17 -44.05 -11.09 -10.72
N ILE A 18 -44.53 -10.31 -9.76
CA ILE A 18 -43.75 -9.34 -9.05
C ILE A 18 -42.68 -10.21 -8.43
N HIS A 19 -41.64 -10.48 -9.21
CA HIS A 19 -40.33 -10.74 -8.69
C HIS A 19 -40.07 -9.49 -7.87
N SER A 20 -40.47 -9.54 -6.60
CA SER A 20 -39.97 -8.63 -5.59
C SER A 20 -38.48 -8.87 -5.66
N GLN A 21 -37.84 -8.02 -6.47
CA GLN A 21 -36.41 -7.88 -6.55
C GLN A 21 -36.03 -7.71 -5.09
N GLN A 22 -35.50 -8.79 -4.49
CA GLN A 22 -35.27 -8.89 -3.05
C GLN A 22 -34.45 -7.65 -2.71
N SER A 23 -35.12 -6.66 -2.11
CA SER A 23 -34.44 -5.55 -1.50
C SER A 23 -33.67 -6.24 -0.39
N THR A 24 -32.37 -6.40 -0.60
CA THR A 24 -31.43 -6.75 0.46
C THR A 24 -31.83 -5.89 1.64
N GLY A 25 -32.35 -6.52 2.70
CA GLY A 25 -33.03 -5.79 3.75
C GLY A 25 -32.08 -4.75 4.34
N LEU A 26 -32.61 -3.64 4.85
CA LEU A 26 -31.79 -2.62 5.51
C LEU A 26 -30.86 -3.24 6.59
N ALA A 27 -31.33 -4.31 7.24
CA ALA A 27 -30.54 -5.09 8.19
C ALA A 27 -29.35 -5.83 7.55
N GLU A 28 -29.49 -6.34 6.34
CA GLU A 28 -28.41 -7.00 5.60
C GLU A 28 -27.39 -5.99 5.08
N GLU A 29 -27.85 -4.84 4.58
CA GLU A 29 -26.97 -3.72 4.24
C GLU A 29 -26.23 -3.19 5.47
N PHE A 30 -26.93 -3.05 6.60
CA PHE A 30 -26.32 -2.65 7.87
C PHE A 30 -25.30 -3.68 8.36
N THR A 31 -25.60 -4.98 8.28
CA THR A 31 -24.67 -6.05 8.67
C THR A 31 -23.44 -6.07 7.75
N LYS A 32 -23.61 -5.95 6.43
CA LYS A 32 -22.51 -5.84 5.48
C LYS A 32 -21.64 -4.60 5.74
N LEU A 33 -22.26 -3.49 6.12
CA LEU A 33 -21.56 -2.26 6.44
C LEU A 33 -20.84 -2.38 7.79
N GLU A 34 -21.44 -3.01 8.80
CA GLU A 34 -20.80 -3.31 10.08
C GLU A 34 -19.62 -4.28 9.90
N ASP A 35 -19.77 -5.32 9.08
CA ASP A 35 -18.71 -6.27 8.75
C ASP A 35 -17.56 -5.61 7.96
N TYR A 36 -17.89 -4.71 7.04
CA TYR A 36 -16.92 -3.89 6.31
C TYR A 36 -16.16 -2.94 7.26
N LEU A 37 -16.85 -2.31 8.21
CA LEU A 37 -16.25 -1.45 9.23
C LEU A 37 -15.43 -2.23 10.26
N ARG A 38 -15.78 -3.49 10.54
CA ARG A 38 -15.05 -4.36 11.48
C ARG A 38 -13.74 -4.88 10.91
N ASN A 39 -13.70 -5.14 9.60
CA ASN A 39 -12.51 -5.62 8.91
C ASN A 39 -12.20 -4.73 7.69
N PRO A 40 -11.78 -3.47 7.88
CA PRO A 40 -11.35 -2.62 6.78
C PRO A 40 -10.08 -3.23 6.21
N LYS A 41 -10.23 -4.06 5.18
CA LYS A 41 -9.11 -4.50 4.35
C LYS A 41 -8.55 -3.24 3.71
N LEU A 42 -7.32 -2.87 4.05
CA LEU A 42 -6.69 -1.71 3.42
C LEU A 42 -6.75 -1.90 1.90
N THR A 43 -7.25 -0.88 1.21
CA THR A 43 -7.21 -0.88 -0.25
C THR A 43 -5.75 -0.82 -0.71
N GLU A 44 -5.45 -1.35 -1.90
CA GLU A 44 -4.10 -1.30 -2.45
C GLU A 44 -3.58 0.14 -2.59
N GLU A 45 -4.47 1.10 -2.84
CA GLU A 45 -4.15 2.53 -2.84
C GLU A 45 -3.72 3.05 -1.46
N GLN A 46 -4.40 2.62 -0.39
CA GLN A 46 -4.04 2.98 0.97
C GLN A 46 -2.70 2.36 1.38
N LYS A 47 -2.47 1.09 1.01
CA LYS A 47 -1.19 0.41 1.25
C LYS A 47 -0.03 1.13 0.59
N LYS A 48 -0.18 1.48 -0.69
CA LYS A 48 0.80 2.25 -1.44
C LYS A 48 1.06 3.61 -0.78
N LYS A 49 0.00 4.32 -0.38
CA LYS A 49 0.13 5.62 0.29
C LYS A 49 0.85 5.50 1.63
N ASN A 50 0.56 4.49 2.42
CA ASN A 50 1.24 4.22 3.69
C ASN A 50 2.72 3.94 3.45
N PHE A 51 3.03 3.10 2.47
CA PHE A 51 4.41 2.80 2.08
C PHE A 51 5.19 4.03 1.65
N GLU A 52 4.63 4.83 0.73
CA GLU A 52 5.26 6.08 0.28
C GLU A 52 5.50 7.05 1.44
N THR A 53 4.52 7.17 2.34
CA THR A 53 4.60 8.02 3.53
C THR A 53 5.70 7.53 4.48
N ASN A 54 5.78 6.23 4.73
CA ASN A 54 6.80 5.62 5.59
C ASN A 54 8.20 5.80 5.02
N MET A 55 8.41 5.56 3.73
CA MET A 55 9.72 5.72 3.11
C MET A 55 10.20 7.18 3.15
N VAL A 56 9.34 8.12 2.75
CA VAL A 56 9.69 9.55 2.74
C VAL A 56 9.92 10.08 4.15
N SER A 57 9.08 9.71 5.11
CA SER A 57 9.23 10.13 6.50
C SER A 57 10.49 9.56 7.15
N SER A 58 10.82 8.29 6.87
CA SER A 58 12.04 7.65 7.35
C SER A 58 13.28 8.35 6.82
N VAL A 59 13.38 8.54 5.50
CA VAL A 59 14.50 9.26 4.86
C VAL A 59 14.61 10.69 5.39
N ARG A 60 13.48 11.40 5.51
CA ARG A 60 13.46 12.75 6.05
C ARG A 60 13.96 12.80 7.49
N SER A 61 13.49 11.89 8.34
CA SER A 61 13.90 11.79 9.74
C SER A 61 15.40 11.53 9.85
N THR A 62 15.91 10.54 9.13
CA THR A 62 17.33 10.17 9.11
C THR A 62 18.22 11.31 8.63
N LEU A 63 17.89 11.91 7.48
CA LEU A 63 18.69 12.98 6.90
C LEU A 63 18.58 14.29 7.69
N SER A 64 17.47 14.52 8.40
CA SER A 64 17.34 15.70 9.25
C SER A 64 18.36 15.76 10.37
N LYS A 65 18.85 14.60 10.83
CA LYS A 65 19.91 14.49 11.84
C LYS A 65 21.31 14.65 11.25
N LYS A 66 21.49 14.39 9.95
CA LYS A 66 22.81 14.35 9.28
C LYS A 66 23.13 15.62 8.49
N LEU A 67 22.13 16.24 7.84
CA LEU A 67 22.34 17.40 6.99
C LEU A 67 22.47 18.68 7.82
N SER A 68 23.34 19.60 7.38
CA SER A 68 23.53 20.89 8.03
C SER A 68 22.33 21.84 7.86
N ASN A 69 21.57 21.73 6.76
CA ASN A 69 20.37 22.53 6.51
C ASN A 69 19.17 21.69 6.02
N PRO A 70 18.59 20.83 6.89
CA PRO A 70 17.53 19.89 6.51
C PRO A 70 16.30 20.55 5.87
N LYS A 71 15.91 21.73 6.37
CA LYS A 71 14.71 22.44 5.89
C LYS A 71 14.82 22.86 4.42
N LYS A 72 16.03 23.17 3.95
CA LYS A 72 16.29 23.54 2.56
C LYS A 72 16.46 22.30 1.71
N ASP A 73 17.26 21.36 2.18
CA ASP A 73 17.72 20.22 1.38
C ASP A 73 16.66 19.11 1.22
N LEU A 74 15.70 19.03 2.15
CA LEU A 74 14.63 18.01 2.17
C LEU A 74 13.24 18.57 1.83
N LYS A 75 13.13 19.86 1.46
CA LYS A 75 11.86 20.54 1.17
C LYS A 75 11.09 19.85 0.06
N ASP A 76 11.80 19.48 -1.00
CA ASP A 76 11.22 18.90 -2.20
C ASP A 76 11.38 17.37 -2.26
N LEU A 77 11.76 16.74 -1.14
CA LEU A 77 11.87 15.28 -1.06
C LEU A 77 10.51 14.63 -1.33
N LYS A 78 10.43 13.89 -2.43
CA LYS A 78 9.26 13.09 -2.81
C LYS A 78 9.65 11.62 -2.94
N PHE A 79 8.65 10.75 -2.90
CA PHE A 79 8.86 9.32 -3.09
C PHE A 79 9.48 8.98 -4.47
N GLN A 80 9.15 9.76 -5.50
CA GLN A 80 9.69 9.59 -6.86
C GLN A 80 11.21 9.74 -6.95
N ASP A 81 11.83 10.42 -5.98
CA ASP A 81 13.29 10.60 -5.93
C ASP A 81 14.00 9.43 -5.22
N LEU A 82 13.23 8.49 -4.65
CA LEU A 82 13.72 7.34 -3.91
C LEU A 82 13.74 6.11 -4.81
N GLN A 83 14.86 5.38 -4.82
CA GLN A 83 14.89 4.02 -5.31
C GLN A 83 14.75 3.08 -4.12
N THR A 84 13.74 2.21 -4.13
CA THR A 84 13.45 1.31 -3.02
C THR A 84 13.49 -0.13 -3.48
N GLU A 85 14.12 -0.99 -2.68
CA GLU A 85 14.16 -2.43 -2.89
C GLU A 85 13.78 -3.15 -1.60
N ARG A 86 12.97 -4.20 -1.72
CA ARG A 86 12.52 -5.03 -0.60
C ARG A 86 12.91 -6.48 -0.90
N PRO A 87 13.78 -7.11 -0.12
CA PRO A 87 13.97 -8.56 -0.18
C PRO A 87 12.68 -9.28 0.19
N GLU A 88 12.30 -10.28 -0.61
CA GLU A 88 11.06 -11.02 -0.41
C GLU A 88 10.96 -11.63 1.00
N GLY A 89 9.78 -11.54 1.60
CA GLY A 89 9.51 -12.11 2.93
C GLY A 89 10.13 -11.34 4.11
N THR A 90 10.78 -10.19 3.86
CA THR A 90 11.34 -9.36 4.93
C THR A 90 10.57 -8.04 5.08
N ASN A 91 10.71 -7.42 6.26
CA ASN A 91 10.33 -6.01 6.49
C ASN A 91 11.56 -5.08 6.40
N THR A 92 12.60 -5.53 5.69
CA THR A 92 13.81 -4.77 5.44
C THR A 92 13.68 -4.04 4.11
N PHE A 93 14.02 -2.77 4.09
CA PHE A 93 13.95 -1.93 2.90
C PHE A 93 15.30 -1.28 2.67
N PHE A 94 15.82 -1.44 1.45
CA PHE A 94 16.97 -0.71 0.97
C PHE A 94 16.47 0.51 0.20
N VAL A 95 16.91 1.69 0.60
CA VAL A 95 16.50 2.95 -0.01
C VAL A 95 17.73 3.72 -0.46
N LYS A 96 17.71 4.20 -1.69
CA LYS A 96 18.75 5.09 -2.22
C LYS A 96 18.16 6.46 -2.51
N TYR A 97 18.85 7.50 -2.05
CA TYR A 97 18.54 8.89 -2.32
C TYR A 97 19.83 9.69 -2.52
N LYS A 98 20.05 10.23 -3.73
CA LYS A 98 21.29 10.93 -4.09
C LYS A 98 22.53 10.06 -3.78
N ASN A 99 23.41 10.54 -2.90
CA ASN A 99 24.62 9.85 -2.46
C ASN A 99 24.40 8.98 -1.20
N PHE A 100 23.18 8.92 -0.67
CA PHE A 100 22.86 8.16 0.53
C PHE A 100 22.19 6.82 0.19
N TYR A 101 22.60 5.80 0.92
CA TYR A 101 22.00 4.48 0.94
C TYR A 101 21.54 4.21 2.37
N PHE A 102 20.31 3.73 2.50
CA PHE A 102 19.68 3.42 3.77
C PHE A 102 19.26 1.96 3.78
N GLN A 103 19.40 1.31 4.92
CA GLN A 103 18.69 0.08 5.23
C GLN A 103 17.77 0.37 6.41
N TYR A 104 16.47 0.19 6.20
CA TYR A 104 15.44 0.36 7.20
C TYR A 104 14.83 -1.00 7.54
N GLN A 105 14.85 -1.37 8.80
CA GLN A 105 14.09 -2.51 9.32
C GLN A 105 12.82 -1.96 9.95
N PHE A 106 11.65 -2.41 9.49
CA PHE A 106 10.38 -2.05 10.11
C PHE A 106 9.91 -3.16 11.07
N PRO A 107 9.30 -2.79 12.21
CA PRO A 107 8.76 -3.76 13.16
C PRO A 107 7.52 -4.49 12.63
N VAL A 108 6.78 -3.85 11.73
CA VAL A 108 5.57 -4.35 11.06
C VAL A 108 5.63 -3.99 9.59
N ASP A 109 4.78 -4.61 8.77
CA ASP A 109 4.73 -4.32 7.34
C ASP A 109 4.35 -2.84 7.07
N PRO A 110 5.25 -2.04 6.45
CA PRO A 110 5.05 -0.60 6.29
C PRO A 110 4.05 -0.24 5.18
N GLU A 111 3.52 -1.22 4.45
CA GLU A 111 2.35 -1.03 3.59
C GLU A 111 1.06 -1.05 4.42
N THR A 112 1.00 -1.88 5.46
CA THR A 112 -0.19 -2.02 6.29
C THR A 112 -0.33 -0.88 7.30
N TYR A 113 0.79 -0.45 7.91
CA TYR A 113 0.77 0.56 8.98
C TYR A 113 1.75 1.68 8.74
N VAL A 114 1.36 2.92 9.09
CA VAL A 114 2.29 4.05 9.15
C VAL A 114 3.12 3.92 10.42
N THR A 115 4.41 3.63 10.28
CA THR A 115 5.32 3.39 11.40
C THR A 115 6.73 3.82 11.04
N SER A 116 7.53 4.12 12.05
CA SER A 116 8.95 4.42 11.90
C SER A 116 9.78 3.12 11.93
N PRO A 117 10.93 3.09 11.25
CA PRO A 117 11.83 1.94 11.28
C PRO A 117 12.36 1.73 12.70
N SER A 118 12.47 0.46 13.10
CA SER A 118 13.07 0.06 14.37
C SER A 118 14.59 0.13 14.31
N GLU A 119 15.17 -0.15 13.15
CA GLU A 119 16.61 -0.07 12.91
C GLU A 119 16.89 0.70 11.63
N GLU A 120 17.91 1.56 11.66
CA GLU A 120 18.37 2.36 10.53
C GLU A 120 19.89 2.22 10.38
N ILE A 121 20.34 1.81 9.19
CA ILE A 121 21.75 1.87 8.79
C ILE A 121 21.86 2.88 7.66
N VAL A 122 22.84 3.77 7.76
CA VAL A 122 23.04 4.84 6.78
C VAL A 122 24.46 4.79 6.25
N LEU A 123 24.58 4.65 4.94
CA LEU A 123 25.83 4.72 4.21
C LEU A 123 25.81 5.94 3.30
N GLU A 124 26.85 6.76 3.40
CA GLU A 124 27.07 7.88 2.51
C GLU A 124 28.16 7.49 1.52
N LYS A 125 27.84 7.59 0.23
CA LYS A 125 28.78 7.32 -0.84
C LYS A 125 29.74 8.50 -0.97
N PRO A 126 31.06 8.29 -0.85
CA PRO A 126 32.04 9.35 -1.09
C PRO A 126 31.95 9.88 -2.51
N ASP A 127 32.14 11.18 -2.68
CA ASP A 127 32.24 11.79 -4.00
C ASP A 127 33.42 11.18 -4.77
N GLY A 128 33.13 10.66 -5.98
CA GLY A 128 34.14 10.04 -6.85
C GLY A 128 34.30 8.52 -6.74
N LEU A 129 33.59 7.83 -5.83
CA LEU A 129 33.64 6.37 -5.76
C LEU A 129 32.77 5.77 -6.87
N ASP A 130 33.30 5.01 -7.83
CA ASP A 130 32.48 4.22 -8.75
C ASP A 130 32.37 2.77 -8.25
N LEU A 131 31.21 2.42 -7.69
CA LEU A 131 30.93 1.06 -7.20
C LEU A 131 30.80 0.04 -8.35
N GLY A 132 30.71 0.51 -9.61
CA GLY A 132 30.72 -0.34 -10.81
C GLY A 132 32.13 -0.79 -11.22
N ALA A 133 33.18 -0.14 -10.72
CA ALA A 133 34.56 -0.39 -11.10
C ALA A 133 35.31 -1.23 -10.05
N GLY A 134 34.90 -2.49 -9.87
CA GLY A 134 35.82 -3.58 -9.48
C GLY A 134 36.50 -3.50 -8.10
N ALA A 135 35.77 -3.24 -7.02
CA ALA A 135 36.34 -3.29 -5.66
C ALA A 135 36.82 -4.68 -5.19
N HIS A 136 36.53 -5.75 -5.94
CA HIS A 136 37.12 -7.09 -5.75
C HIS A 136 37.43 -7.74 -7.10
N LYS A 137 38.41 -7.23 -7.84
CA LYS A 137 39.15 -8.12 -8.74
C LYS A 137 40.14 -8.89 -7.88
N GLU A 138 39.81 -10.13 -7.56
CA GLU A 138 40.74 -11.10 -7.00
C GLU A 138 42.03 -11.08 -7.82
N GLU A 139 43.13 -10.62 -7.21
CA GLU A 139 44.47 -10.89 -7.73
C GLU A 139 44.69 -12.40 -7.68
N LYS A 140 44.41 -13.09 -8.79
CA LYS A 140 44.98 -14.40 -9.05
C LYS A 140 46.49 -14.24 -9.13
N LYS A 141 47.17 -14.53 -8.02
CA LYS A 141 48.60 -14.88 -8.01
C LYS A 141 48.81 -16.05 -8.97
N ASN A 142 49.63 -15.83 -10.00
CA ASN A 142 50.39 -16.86 -10.70
C ASN A 142 51.84 -16.40 -10.76
#